data_AF-A0A7J3HC26-F1
#
_entry.id   AF-A0A7J3HC26-F1
#
_cell.length_a   1.000
_cell.length_b   1.000
_cell.length_c   1.000
_cell.angle_alpha   90.00
_cell.angle_beta   90.00
_cell.angle_gamma   90.00
#
_symmetry.space_group_name_H-M   'P 1'
#
loop_
_entity.id
_entity.type
_entity.pdbx_description
1 polymer ?
#
loop_
_entity_poly.entity_id
_entity_poly.type
_entity_poly.pdbx_seq_one_letter_code
_entity_poly.pdbx_strand_id
1 'polypeptide(L)'
;MSDLMLSLAKLARSLSRRLKFISRPLGKLVYEFYENWLYTQVSEGPIPKHIAIIPDGNRRWARNQGLDANVGHEVGYERLEEVLSWLWDLGVKVVTVYAMSYENCVRRPEEEKAHLFNLMKRGVDKFI
;
A
#
# COMPACT_ATOMS: atom_id res chain seq x y z
N MET A 1 -0.36 -48.91 -7.82
CA MET A 1 -0.94 -47.73 -8.52
C MET A 1 -1.04 -46.50 -7.60
N SER A 2 -1.37 -46.67 -6.32
CA SER A 2 -1.42 -45.61 -5.29
C SER A 2 -0.06 -44.95 -4.98
N ASP A 3 1.01 -45.71 -4.82
CA ASP A 3 2.33 -45.17 -4.40
C ASP A 3 3.02 -44.33 -5.48
N LEU A 4 2.82 -44.70 -6.75
CA LEU A 4 3.33 -43.93 -7.89
C LEU A 4 2.65 -42.55 -7.98
N MET A 5 1.34 -42.51 -7.74
CA MET A 5 0.57 -41.26 -7.69
C MET A 5 0.99 -40.37 -6.51
N LEU A 6 1.27 -40.97 -5.35
CA LEU A 6 1.77 -40.24 -4.18
C LEU A 6 3.16 -39.63 -4.42
N SER A 7 4.04 -40.38 -5.09
CA SER A 7 5.40 -39.94 -5.44
C SER A 7 5.39 -38.77 -6.43
N LEU A 8 4.57 -38.87 -7.49
CA LEU A 8 4.40 -37.80 -8.48
C LEU A 8 3.81 -36.52 -7.85
N ALA A 9 2.84 -36.65 -6.95
CA ALA A 9 2.27 -35.51 -6.23
C ALA A 9 3.27 -34.84 -5.27
N LYS A 10 4.22 -35.59 -4.70
CA LYS A 10 5.32 -35.03 -3.89
C LYS A 10 6.35 -34.32 -4.77
N LEU A 11 6.69 -34.90 -5.92
CA LEU A 11 7.61 -34.30 -6.90
C LEU A 11 7.05 -32.99 -7.46
N ALA A 12 5.77 -32.96 -7.85
CA ALA A 12 5.09 -31.76 -8.34
C ALA A 12 5.01 -30.65 -7.28
N ARG A 13 4.78 -31.01 -6.00
CA ARG A 13 4.83 -30.05 -4.87
C ARG A 13 6.24 -29.51 -4.62
N SER A 14 7.27 -30.33 -4.78
CA SER A 14 8.68 -29.90 -4.66
C SER A 14 9.09 -28.99 -5.81
N LEU A 15 8.73 -29.35 -7.04
CA LEU A 15 8.97 -28.56 -8.26
C LEU A 15 8.27 -27.21 -8.21
N SER A 16 6.99 -27.16 -7.81
CA SER A 16 6.26 -25.90 -7.67
C SER A 16 6.84 -24.98 -6.58
N ARG A 17 7.37 -25.52 -5.48
CA ARG A 17 8.10 -24.72 -4.48
C ARG A 17 9.41 -24.15 -5.04
N ARG A 18 10.18 -24.96 -5.79
CA ARG A 18 11.42 -24.52 -6.45
C ARG A 18 11.15 -23.51 -7.56
N LEU A 19 10.11 -23.70 -8.36
CA LEU A 19 9.68 -22.74 -9.38
C LEU A 19 9.29 -21.39 -8.74
N LYS A 20 8.49 -21.42 -7.65
CA LYS A 20 8.15 -20.21 -6.89
C LYS A 20 9.36 -19.52 -6.28
N PHE A 21 10.43 -20.25 -5.99
CA PHE A 21 11.68 -19.66 -5.47
C PHE A 21 12.48 -18.97 -6.57
N ILE A 22 12.55 -19.56 -7.77
CA ILE A 22 13.26 -19.00 -8.94
C ILE A 22 12.46 -17.87 -9.60
N SER A 23 11.13 -17.94 -9.61
CA SER A 23 10.26 -16.93 -10.23
C SER A 23 10.15 -15.64 -9.42
N ARG A 24 10.44 -15.67 -8.11
CA ARG A 24 10.41 -14.49 -7.24
C ARG A 24 11.48 -13.43 -7.58
N PRO A 25 12.77 -13.77 -7.73
CA PRO A 25 13.77 -12.79 -8.12
C PRO A 25 13.59 -12.30 -9.56
N LEU A 26 13.21 -13.19 -10.49
CA LEU A 26 12.94 -12.78 -11.87
C LEU A 26 11.72 -11.85 -11.96
N GLY A 27 10.64 -12.16 -11.22
CA GLY A 27 9.46 -11.30 -11.13
C GLY A 27 9.79 -9.94 -10.53
N LYS A 28 10.61 -9.90 -9.48
CA LYS A 28 11.08 -8.64 -8.89
C LYS A 28 11.87 -7.80 -9.90
N LEU A 29 12.82 -8.41 -10.60
CA LEU A 29 13.63 -7.73 -11.62
C LEU A 29 12.75 -7.14 -12.74
N VAL A 30 11.83 -7.94 -13.28
CA VAL A 30 10.90 -7.48 -14.33
C VAL A 30 10.03 -6.33 -13.82
N TYR A 31 9.58 -6.39 -12.57
CA TYR A 31 8.76 -5.35 -11.97
C TYR A 31 9.57 -4.06 -11.74
N GLU A 32 10.82 -4.15 -11.28
CA GLU A 32 11.72 -3.00 -11.14
C GLU A 32 11.96 -2.29 -12.49
N PHE A 33 12.18 -3.05 -13.58
CA PHE A 33 12.28 -2.48 -14.92
C PHE A 33 10.97 -1.80 -15.36
N TYR A 34 9.83 -2.41 -15.05
CA TYR A 34 8.51 -1.86 -15.37
C TYR A 34 8.23 -0.56 -14.59
N GLU A 35 8.52 -0.53 -13.30
CA GLU A 35 8.39 0.66 -12.45
C GLU A 35 9.30 1.80 -12.95
N ASN A 36 10.55 1.50 -13.28
CA ASN A 36 11.47 2.51 -13.81
C ASN A 36 10.99 3.08 -15.14
N TRP A 37 10.44 2.24 -16.03
CA TRP A 37 9.88 2.69 -17.30
C TRP A 37 8.65 3.58 -17.10
N LEU A 38 7.72 3.21 -16.19
CA LEU A 38 6.59 4.06 -15.83
C LEU A 38 7.05 5.39 -15.22
N TYR A 39 8.07 5.37 -14.37
CA TYR A 39 8.62 6.56 -13.76
C TYR A 39 9.18 7.53 -14.81
N THR A 40 9.93 7.03 -15.81
CA THR A 40 10.41 7.87 -16.93
C THR A 40 9.23 8.49 -17.70
N GLN A 41 8.18 7.73 -18.00
CA GLN A 41 7.01 8.27 -18.71
C GLN A 41 6.30 9.39 -17.96
N VAL A 42 6.17 9.25 -16.64
CA VAL A 42 5.50 10.26 -15.81
C VAL A 42 6.40 11.48 -15.63
N SER A 43 7.69 11.29 -15.36
CA SER A 43 8.65 12.37 -15.05
C SER A 43 9.02 13.24 -16.26
N GLU A 44 9.01 12.68 -17.48
CA GLU A 44 9.22 13.44 -18.72
C GLU A 44 7.93 14.12 -19.22
N GLY A 45 6.78 13.75 -18.66
CA GLY A 45 5.48 14.33 -18.97
C GLY A 45 5.17 15.63 -18.22
N PRO A 46 4.01 16.25 -18.50
CA PRO A 46 3.55 17.41 -17.75
C PRO A 46 3.19 17.03 -16.31
N ILE A 47 3.89 17.63 -15.34
CA ILE A 47 3.63 17.40 -13.91
C ILE A 47 2.48 18.28 -13.41
N PRO A 48 1.43 17.72 -12.77
CA PRO A 48 0.37 18.51 -12.17
C PRO A 48 0.90 19.34 -11.00
N LYS A 49 0.43 20.59 -10.89
CA LYS A 49 0.81 21.47 -9.77
C LYS A 49 0.10 21.10 -8.46
N HIS A 50 -1.08 20.49 -8.56
CA HIS A 50 -1.94 20.16 -7.42
C HIS A 50 -2.60 18.79 -7.61
N ILE A 51 -2.51 17.94 -6.60
CA ILE A 51 -3.18 16.63 -6.53
C ILE A 51 -4.05 16.57 -5.26
N ALA A 52 -5.25 16.01 -5.38
CA ALA A 52 -6.09 15.67 -4.24
C ALA A 52 -6.16 14.15 -4.05
N ILE A 53 -5.98 13.69 -2.82
CA ILE A 53 -5.97 12.27 -2.45
C ILE A 53 -7.07 12.01 -1.41
N ILE A 54 -7.86 10.96 -1.65
CA ILE A 54 -8.80 10.41 -0.68
C ILE A 54 -8.26 9.03 -0.25
N PRO A 55 -7.57 8.93 0.90
CA PRO A 55 -7.05 7.66 1.41
C PRO A 55 -8.19 6.83 2.01
N ASP A 56 -8.93 6.14 1.14
CA ASP A 56 -10.01 5.24 1.53
C ASP A 56 -9.58 3.76 1.49
N GLY A 57 -10.33 2.90 2.16
CA GLY A 57 -10.17 1.46 2.11
C GLY A 57 -9.45 0.85 3.31
N ASN A 58 -8.88 1.65 4.21
CA ASN A 58 -8.12 1.18 5.38
C ASN A 58 -8.88 0.11 6.21
N ARG A 59 -10.15 0.39 6.55
CA ARG A 59 -11.01 -0.56 7.30
C ARG A 59 -11.33 -1.82 6.50
N ARG A 60 -11.52 -1.70 5.18
CA ARG A 60 -11.79 -2.83 4.28
C ARG A 60 -10.56 -3.72 4.14
N TRP A 61 -9.39 -3.11 3.99
CA TRP A 61 -8.11 -3.78 3.94
C TRP A 61 -7.83 -4.54 5.25
N ALA A 62 -7.97 -3.89 6.41
CA ALA A 62 -7.80 -4.52 7.71
C ALA A 62 -8.72 -5.75 7.88
N ARG A 63 -10.01 -5.61 7.55
CA ARG A 63 -10.97 -6.71 7.60
C ARG A 63 -10.56 -7.89 6.71
N ASN A 64 -10.06 -7.62 5.50
CA ASN A 64 -9.59 -8.66 4.58
C ASN A 64 -8.34 -9.39 5.09
N GLN A 65 -7.56 -8.75 5.97
CA GLN A 65 -6.41 -9.35 6.64
C GLN A 65 -6.76 -9.98 8.00
N GLY A 66 -8.01 -9.90 8.46
CA GLY A 66 -8.40 -10.34 9.81
C GLY A 66 -7.84 -9.45 10.93
N LEU A 67 -7.55 -8.19 10.63
CA LEU A 67 -6.95 -7.20 11.53
C LEU A 67 -7.97 -6.15 11.97
N ASP A 68 -7.66 -5.45 13.07
CA ASP A 68 -8.44 -4.34 13.56
C ASP A 68 -8.33 -3.09 12.66
N ALA A 69 -9.36 -2.23 12.69
CA ALA A 69 -9.42 -1.00 11.93
C ALA A 69 -8.21 -0.07 12.18
N ASN A 70 -7.71 0.01 13.41
CA ASN A 70 -6.56 0.85 13.75
C ASN A 70 -5.31 0.41 13.00
N VAL A 71 -5.08 -0.90 12.85
CA VAL A 71 -3.96 -1.42 12.05
C VAL A 71 -4.09 -1.03 10.59
N GLY A 72 -5.32 -1.05 10.06
CA GLY A 72 -5.58 -0.55 8.71
C GLY A 72 -5.28 0.94 8.54
N HIS A 73 -5.56 1.74 9.56
CA HIS A 73 -5.28 3.17 9.54
C HIS A 73 -3.78 3.48 9.65
N GLU A 74 -3.03 2.72 10.45
CA GLU A 74 -1.56 2.80 10.52
C GLU A 74 -0.93 2.48 9.16
N VAL A 75 -1.32 1.36 8.53
CA VAL A 75 -0.81 0.98 7.20
C VAL A 75 -1.23 2.01 6.13
N GLY A 76 -2.45 2.54 6.24
CA GLY A 76 -2.92 3.62 5.37
C GLY A 76 -2.09 4.90 5.54
N TYR A 77 -1.69 5.24 6.76
CA TYR A 77 -0.80 6.37 7.04
C TYR A 77 0.57 6.17 6.42
N GLU A 78 1.20 5.01 6.61
CA GLU A 78 2.52 4.69 6.03
C GLU A 78 2.48 4.76 4.51
N ARG A 79 1.42 4.22 3.90
CA ARG A 79 1.23 4.27 2.46
C ARG A 79 1.03 5.69 1.94
N LEU A 80 0.30 6.52 2.69
CA LEU A 80 0.15 7.94 2.35
C LEU A 80 1.49 8.66 2.41
N GLU A 81 2.33 8.42 3.43
CA GLU A 81 3.66 9.03 3.51
C GLU A 81 4.53 8.67 2.29
N GLU A 82 4.51 7.41 1.88
CA GLU A 82 5.23 6.95 0.68
C GLU A 82 4.74 7.65 -0.59
N VAL A 83 3.42 7.74 -0.78
CA VAL A 83 2.84 8.45 -1.94
C VAL A 83 3.20 9.93 -1.91
N LEU A 84 3.15 10.58 -0.76
CA LEU A 84 3.55 11.98 -0.62
C LEU A 84 5.03 12.18 -0.97
N SER A 85 5.90 11.26 -0.60
CA SER A 85 7.32 11.27 -1.02
C SER A 85 7.45 11.18 -2.54
N TRP A 86 6.71 10.29 -3.19
CA TRP A 86 6.76 10.18 -4.66
C TRP A 86 6.29 11.45 -5.35
N LEU A 87 5.20 12.06 -4.86
CA LEU A 87 4.69 13.31 -5.41
C LEU A 87 5.67 14.48 -5.19
N TRP A 88 6.36 14.49 -4.06
CA TRP A 88 7.43 15.43 -3.78
C TRP A 88 8.59 15.29 -4.77
N ASP A 89 9.07 14.06 -4.99
CA ASP A 89 10.18 13.77 -5.91
C ASP A 89 9.82 14.13 -7.36
N LEU A 90 8.56 13.93 -7.75
CA LEU A 90 8.02 14.36 -9.06
C LEU A 90 7.86 15.88 -9.19
N GLY A 91 7.97 16.64 -8.09
CA GLY A 91 7.90 18.10 -8.10
C GLY A 91 6.48 18.68 -8.01
N VAL A 92 5.49 17.89 -7.58
CA VAL A 92 4.12 18.36 -7.32
C VAL A 92 4.13 19.38 -6.18
N LYS A 93 3.56 20.56 -6.41
CA LYS A 93 3.70 21.70 -5.48
C LYS A 93 2.69 21.70 -4.33
N VAL A 94 1.51 21.15 -4.57
CA VAL A 94 0.42 21.14 -3.59
C VAL A 94 -0.21 19.76 -3.57
N VAL A 95 -0.41 19.20 -2.39
CA VAL A 95 -1.21 17.99 -2.19
C VAL A 95 -2.28 18.26 -1.14
N THR A 96 -3.53 17.93 -1.47
CA THR A 96 -4.65 17.97 -0.54
C THR A 96 -5.04 16.55 -0.17
N VAL A 97 -5.08 16.23 1.12
CA VAL A 97 -5.46 14.91 1.60
C VAL A 97 -6.78 15.00 2.35
N TYR A 98 -7.75 14.16 1.97
CA TYR A 98 -9.02 14.06 2.67
C TYR A 98 -8.91 13.10 3.86
N ALA A 99 -8.43 13.63 4.99
CA ALA A 99 -8.12 12.83 6.18
C ALA A 99 -9.35 12.36 6.97
N MET A 100 -10.40 13.20 7.06
CA MET A 100 -11.58 12.91 7.89
C MET A 100 -12.81 13.64 7.33
N SER A 101 -13.93 12.91 7.17
CA SER A 101 -15.23 13.50 6.81
C SER A 101 -16.05 13.84 8.05
N TYR A 102 -17.05 14.71 7.89
CA TYR A 102 -18.01 15.00 8.95
C TYR A 102 -18.75 13.75 9.42
N GLU A 103 -19.23 12.92 8.48
CA GLU A 103 -19.95 11.69 8.79
C GLU A 103 -19.06 10.70 9.54
N ASN A 104 -17.78 10.61 9.18
CA ASN A 104 -16.81 9.78 9.88
C ASN A 104 -16.55 10.31 11.30
N CYS A 105 -16.48 11.63 11.49
CA CYS A 105 -16.31 12.26 12.80
C CYS A 105 -17.51 12.01 13.73
N VAL A 106 -18.73 11.99 13.19
CA VAL A 106 -19.94 11.80 13.98
C VAL A 106 -20.25 10.31 14.23
N ARG A 107 -19.96 9.42 13.28
CA ARG A 107 -20.40 8.01 13.33
C ARG A 107 -19.37 7.02 13.85
N ARG A 108 -18.07 7.34 13.82
CA ARG A 108 -17.03 6.40 14.26
C ARG A 108 -16.91 6.34 15.79
N PRO A 109 -16.53 5.19 16.36
CA PRO A 109 -16.26 5.07 17.79
C PRO A 109 -15.20 6.08 18.26
N GLU A 110 -15.31 6.58 19.49
CA GLU A 110 -14.38 7.57 20.05
C GLU A 110 -12.93 7.09 20.04
N GLU A 111 -12.69 5.82 20.34
CA GLU A 111 -11.35 5.22 20.33
C GLU A 111 -10.73 5.25 18.91
N GLU A 112 -11.51 4.93 17.88
CA GLU A 112 -11.05 4.99 16.49
C GLU A 112 -10.75 6.44 16.08
N LYS A 113 -11.59 7.40 16.51
CA LYS A 113 -11.37 8.83 16.23
C LYS A 113 -10.11 9.34 16.92
N ALA A 114 -9.92 9.04 18.20
CA ALA A 114 -8.73 9.42 18.95
C ALA A 114 -7.46 8.88 18.27
N HIS A 115 -7.50 7.63 17.80
CA HIS A 115 -6.41 7.04 17.05
C HIS A 115 -6.11 7.81 15.74
N LEU A 116 -7.13 8.12 14.94
CA LEU A 116 -6.97 8.92 13.71
C LEU A 116 -6.41 10.32 13.99
N PHE A 117 -6.86 11.00 15.04
CA PHE A 117 -6.30 12.29 15.45
C PHE A 117 -4.83 12.18 15.86
N ASN A 118 -4.44 11.09 16.54
CA ASN A 118 -3.04 10.84 16.85
C ASN A 118 -2.19 10.62 15.59
N LEU A 119 -2.71 9.92 14.57
CA LEU A 119 -2.01 9.76 13.29
C LEU A 119 -1.84 11.10 12.57
N MET A 120 -2.88 11.93 12.54
CA MET A 120 -2.81 13.27 11.97
C MET A 120 -1.77 14.14 12.70
N LYS A 121 -1.79 14.11 14.03
CA LYS A 121 -0.79 14.81 14.86
C LYS A 121 0.62 14.32 14.54
N ARG A 122 0.85 13.00 14.48
CA ARG A 122 2.15 12.41 14.13
C ARG A 122 2.64 12.89 12.76
N GLY A 123 1.74 12.99 11.78
CA GLY A 123 2.07 13.51 10.46
C GLY A 123 2.49 14.98 10.50
N VAL A 124 1.78 15.83 11.23
CA VAL A 124 2.10 17.26 11.36
C VAL A 124 3.40 17.48 12.15
N ASP A 125 3.56 16.79 13.27
CA ASP A 125 4.72 16.90 14.16
C ASP A 125 6.04 16.46 13.48
N LYS A 126 6.00 15.67 12.40
CA LYS A 126 7.21 15.32 11.63
C LYS A 126 7.82 16.51 10.87
N PHE A 127 7.05 17.58 10.64
CA PHE A 127 7.46 18.72 9.80
C PHE A 127 7.58 20.04 10.58
N ILE A 128 7.33 20.03 11.89
CA ILE A 128 7.48 21.17 12.81
C ILE A 128 8.68 20.90 13.72
#